data_AF-A0A353NR90-F1
#
_entry.id   AF-A0A353NR90-F1
#
_cell.length_a   1.000
_cell.length_b   1.000
_cell.length_c   1.000
_cell.angle_alpha   90.00
_cell.angle_beta   90.00
_cell.angle_gamma   90.00
#
_symmetry.space_group_name_H-M   'P 1'
#
loop_
_entity.id
_entity.type
_entity.pdbx_description
1 polymer ?
#
loop_
_entity_poly.entity_id
_entity_poly.type
_entity_poly.pdbx_seq_one_letter_code
_entity_poly.pdbx_strand_id
1 'polypeptide(L)'
;WLGAPELVPPPVRDGSVSFFHSYGMLNELREILCRIQTEQIPIDQVSIAYTTDEYVPALYSLSRTMGFGLSVFEGIPAALTGPGRALQGLNSWINSDFSAAVLCELIQSGDLILRFEDDAIRPLDAVHLLRDAGVGWGRERYLLLEQQGDEGASSVYSSIHSLLERIPTGNDKGMVSFHDFCSGLAEILPAISRVEDELDEAAQTALISCLEQTAALSSFELGLEEAVERIADLPGKLRVGNAGPQPGQLHLTGYRNLIWSDRPHTFIVGLDADTFPGVLRQDPVLLDSERRKINPELKLGVNKLAEHQFEMATALFSRRGELVLSYSSFDVVECKEHYPASLLLRVYRLLKGDQSLDYSAFLNYLGQPVGYCSQCGEESLDEVEWWI
;
A
#
# COMPACT_ATOMS: atom_id res chain seq x y z
N TRP A 1 9.14 31.58 3.26
CA TRP A 1 10.61 31.45 3.28
C TRP A 1 11.14 30.55 2.17
N LEU A 2 10.63 29.34 1.97
CA LEU A 2 11.07 28.45 0.88
C LEU A 2 10.93 29.06 -0.53
N GLY A 3 9.97 29.98 -0.76
CA GLY A 3 9.82 30.74 -2.00
C GLY A 3 10.38 32.17 -1.98
N ALA A 4 10.97 32.60 -0.85
CA ALA A 4 11.52 33.94 -0.68
C ALA A 4 12.69 33.90 0.34
N PRO A 5 13.85 33.35 -0.07
CA PRO A 5 15.00 33.12 0.81
C PRO A 5 15.61 34.40 1.39
N GLU A 6 15.40 35.54 0.73
CA GLU A 6 15.95 36.83 1.16
C GLU A 6 15.21 37.45 2.35
N LEU A 7 14.00 36.95 2.65
CA LEU A 7 13.17 37.40 3.76
C LEU A 7 13.33 36.50 5.01
N VAL A 8 14.31 35.59 5.00
CA VAL A 8 14.48 34.58 6.05
C VAL A 8 15.37 35.13 7.16
N PRO A 9 14.94 35.06 8.43
CA PRO A 9 15.81 35.43 9.55
C PRO A 9 17.02 34.50 9.63
N PRO A 10 18.12 34.92 10.29
CA PRO A 10 19.27 34.04 10.50
C PRO A 10 18.87 32.72 11.16
N PRO A 11 19.46 31.57 10.76
CA PRO A 11 19.12 30.28 11.33
C PRO A 11 19.51 30.21 12.81
N VAL A 12 18.64 29.63 13.64
CA VAL A 12 18.85 29.48 15.09
C VAL A 12 19.95 28.47 15.42
N ARG A 13 20.17 27.48 14.53
CA ARG A 13 21.19 26.42 14.66
C ARG A 13 21.05 25.58 15.94
N ASP A 14 19.81 25.28 16.31
CA ASP A 14 19.45 24.48 17.48
C ASP A 14 19.41 22.96 17.21
N GLY A 15 19.60 22.53 15.96
CA GLY A 15 19.58 21.11 15.59
C GLY A 15 18.17 20.53 15.44
N SER A 16 17.12 21.36 15.50
CA SER A 16 15.73 20.91 15.34
C SER A 16 15.39 20.36 13.96
N VAL A 17 16.24 20.62 12.95
CA VAL A 17 16.08 20.10 11.58
C VAL A 17 17.32 19.31 11.19
N SER A 18 17.12 18.04 10.84
CA SER A 18 18.18 17.13 10.41
C SER A 18 17.84 16.43 9.10
N PHE A 19 18.84 15.79 8.50
CA PHE A 19 18.71 15.08 7.24
C PHE A 19 19.42 13.74 7.32
N PHE A 20 18.91 12.76 6.58
CA PHE A 20 19.67 11.56 6.27
C PHE A 20 19.23 11.03 4.90
N HIS A 21 19.97 10.04 4.40
CA HIS A 21 19.58 9.32 3.21
C HIS A 21 19.87 7.83 3.41
N SER A 22 19.09 6.99 2.75
CA SER A 22 19.19 5.53 2.88
C SER A 22 19.48 4.88 1.54
N TYR A 23 19.92 3.63 1.57
CA TYR A 23 20.09 2.83 0.36
C TYR A 23 18.75 2.41 -0.26
N GLY A 24 17.65 2.41 0.49
CA GLY A 24 16.36 1.91 0.01
C GLY A 24 15.20 2.44 0.83
N MET A 25 13.98 2.38 0.28
CA MET A 25 12.74 2.78 0.97
C MET A 25 12.59 2.09 2.33
N LEU A 26 12.80 0.77 2.39
CA LEU A 26 12.73 0.01 3.64
C LEU A 26 13.80 0.45 4.64
N ASN A 27 15.03 0.71 4.18
CA ASN A 27 16.11 1.21 5.04
C ASN A 27 15.79 2.60 5.60
N GLU A 28 15.08 3.43 4.84
CA GLU A 28 14.62 4.73 5.31
C GLU A 28 13.65 4.59 6.48
N LEU A 29 12.66 3.70 6.37
CA LEU A 29 11.71 3.44 7.44
C LEU A 29 12.38 2.77 8.65
N ARG A 30 13.27 1.81 8.43
CA ARG A 30 14.00 1.14 9.52
C ARG A 30 14.88 2.12 10.29
N GLU A 31 15.63 2.98 9.61
CA GLU A 31 16.44 4.01 10.27
C GLU A 31 15.59 4.91 11.18
N ILE A 32 14.37 5.26 10.77
CA ILE A 32 13.44 6.03 11.61
C ILE A 32 13.06 5.25 12.86
N LEU A 33 12.70 3.97 12.71
CA LEU A 33 12.39 3.10 13.85
C LEU A 33 13.60 2.94 14.78
N CYS A 34 14.82 2.85 14.24
CA CYS A 34 16.07 2.79 15.00
C CYS A 34 16.23 4.04 15.86
N ARG A 35 16.09 5.23 15.27
CA ARG A 35 16.16 6.50 16.02
C ARG A 35 15.11 6.59 17.13
N ILE A 36 13.87 6.18 16.84
CA ILE A 36 12.79 6.16 17.83
C ILE A 36 13.19 5.27 19.03
N GLN A 37 13.79 4.11 18.77
CA GLN A 37 14.25 3.19 19.80
C GLN A 37 15.46 3.72 20.58
N THR A 38 16.52 4.16 19.89
CA THR A 38 17.75 4.68 20.48
C THR A 38 17.49 5.90 21.35
N GLU A 39 16.68 6.84 20.87
CA GLU A 39 16.36 8.08 21.58
C GLU A 39 15.20 7.90 22.59
N GLN A 40 14.61 6.69 22.67
CA GLN A 40 13.48 6.35 23.54
C GLN A 40 12.28 7.28 23.35
N ILE A 41 11.99 7.65 22.10
CA ILE A 41 10.88 8.53 21.75
C ILE A 41 9.56 7.77 21.92
N PRO A 42 8.57 8.30 22.67
CA PRO A 42 7.24 7.70 22.71
C PRO A 42 6.63 7.64 21.31
N ILE A 43 6.24 6.44 20.87
CA ILE A 43 5.83 6.21 19.48
C ILE A 43 4.59 7.04 19.07
N ASP A 44 3.76 7.39 20.04
CA ASP A 44 2.58 8.25 19.86
C ASP A 44 2.88 9.75 19.80
N GLN A 45 4.16 10.12 19.86
CA GLN A 45 4.68 11.45 19.59
C GLN A 45 5.39 11.55 18.24
N VAL A 46 5.33 10.49 17.42
CA VAL A 46 5.97 10.44 16.11
C VAL A 46 4.95 10.53 14.97
N SER A 47 5.22 11.39 13.99
CA SER A 47 4.57 11.37 12.67
C SER A 47 5.57 11.06 11.57
N ILE A 48 5.22 10.14 10.68
CA ILE A 48 5.93 9.90 9.42
C ILE A 48 5.05 10.41 8.28
N ALA A 49 5.60 11.31 7.48
CA ALA A 49 4.95 11.87 6.31
C ALA A 49 5.60 11.30 5.04
N TYR A 50 4.80 10.73 4.13
CA TYR A 50 5.32 10.16 2.89
C TYR A 50 4.94 10.98 1.66
N THR A 51 5.71 10.80 0.59
CA THR A 51 5.49 11.41 -0.72
C THR A 51 4.86 10.46 -1.74
N THR A 52 5.05 9.14 -1.58
CA THR A 52 4.44 8.07 -2.38
C THR A 52 3.67 7.07 -1.51
N ASP A 53 2.57 6.54 -2.07
CA ASP A 53 1.71 5.56 -1.39
C ASP A 53 2.41 4.24 -1.06
N GLU A 54 3.55 3.92 -1.69
CA GLU A 54 4.34 2.70 -1.46
C GLU A 54 4.89 2.59 -0.03
N TYR A 55 5.03 3.72 0.69
CA TYR A 55 5.42 3.71 2.11
C TYR A 55 4.32 3.14 3.02
N VAL A 56 3.05 3.18 2.61
CA VAL A 56 1.92 2.64 3.41
C VAL A 56 2.04 1.13 3.59
N PRO A 57 2.09 0.30 2.53
CA PRO A 57 2.27 -1.14 2.69
C PRO A 57 3.59 -1.47 3.38
N ALA A 58 4.68 -0.76 3.06
CA ALA A 58 5.99 -1.02 3.65
C ALA A 58 5.98 -0.84 5.18
N LEU A 59 5.45 0.29 5.68
CA LEU A 59 5.39 0.55 7.12
C LEU A 59 4.34 -0.31 7.83
N TYR A 60 3.23 -0.64 7.17
CA TYR A 60 2.24 -1.56 7.70
C TYR A 60 2.81 -2.97 7.89
N SER A 61 3.58 -3.47 6.93
CA SER A 61 4.28 -4.76 7.09
C SER A 61 5.29 -4.73 8.23
N LEU A 62 6.05 -3.64 8.39
CA LEU A 62 6.96 -3.45 9.52
C LEU A 62 6.20 -3.43 10.86
N SER A 63 5.06 -2.74 10.94
CA SER A 63 4.26 -2.66 12.18
C SER A 63 3.73 -4.02 12.60
N ARG A 64 3.30 -4.86 11.65
CA ARG A 64 2.85 -6.23 11.93
C ARG A 64 4.02 -7.14 12.34
N THR A 65 5.18 -6.98 11.70
CA THR A 65 6.37 -7.79 11.99
C THR A 65 6.95 -7.48 13.37
N MET A 66 7.06 -6.19 13.71
CA MET A 66 7.65 -5.71 14.97
C MET A 66 6.63 -5.54 16.11
N GLY A 67 5.33 -5.62 15.80
CA GLY A 67 4.26 -5.59 16.80
C GLY A 67 3.96 -4.21 17.41
N PHE A 68 4.22 -3.11 16.69
CA PHE A 68 3.91 -1.75 17.16
C PHE A 68 2.59 -1.22 16.59
N GLY A 69 1.95 -0.30 17.32
CA GLY A 69 0.69 0.33 16.90
C GLY A 69 0.90 1.35 15.77
N LEU A 70 0.05 1.30 14.74
CA LEU A 70 0.13 2.18 13.56
C LEU A 70 -1.25 2.76 13.23
N SER A 71 -1.33 4.08 13.14
CA SER A 71 -2.48 4.82 12.57
C SER A 71 -2.10 5.37 11.20
N VAL A 72 -2.97 5.19 10.20
CA VAL A 72 -2.75 5.68 8.83
C VAL A 72 -3.88 6.63 8.44
N PHE A 73 -3.56 7.89 8.15
CA PHE A 73 -4.58 8.91 7.86
C PHE A 73 -5.39 8.58 6.60
N GLU A 74 -4.73 8.13 5.54
CA GLU A 74 -5.34 7.75 4.26
C GLU A 74 -5.97 6.36 4.29
N GLY A 75 -5.75 5.58 5.36
CA GLY A 75 -6.11 4.18 5.46
C GLY A 75 -5.14 3.24 4.73
N ILE A 76 -5.38 1.95 4.90
CA ILE A 76 -4.55 0.86 4.39
C ILE A 76 -5.24 0.26 3.15
N PRO A 77 -4.51 -0.08 2.07
CA PRO A 77 -5.08 -0.83 0.95
C PRO A 77 -5.77 -2.10 1.42
N ALA A 78 -7.01 -2.34 0.98
CA ALA A 78 -7.73 -3.58 1.30
C ALA A 78 -6.96 -4.81 0.80
N ALA A 79 -6.15 -4.70 -0.27
CA ALA A 79 -5.27 -5.76 -0.75
C ALA A 79 -4.30 -6.34 0.32
N LEU A 80 -4.02 -5.60 1.40
CA LEU A 80 -3.17 -6.09 2.49
C LEU A 80 -3.94 -6.87 3.57
N THR A 81 -5.27 -6.89 3.52
CA THR A 81 -6.13 -7.59 4.49
C THR A 81 -6.47 -9.00 4.02
N GLY A 82 -6.88 -9.89 4.93
CA GLY A 82 -7.29 -11.25 4.60
C GLY A 82 -8.38 -11.29 3.50
N PRO A 83 -9.46 -10.51 3.61
CA PRO A 83 -10.49 -10.45 2.58
C PRO A 83 -10.01 -9.88 1.23
N GLY A 84 -9.14 -8.88 1.23
CA GLY A 84 -8.61 -8.36 -0.04
C GLY A 84 -7.74 -9.37 -0.78
N ARG A 85 -6.87 -10.09 -0.05
CA ARG A 85 -6.07 -11.19 -0.64
C ARG A 85 -6.95 -12.34 -1.12
N ALA A 86 -8.01 -12.68 -0.39
CA ALA A 86 -8.98 -13.69 -0.83
C ALA A 86 -9.67 -13.30 -2.15
N LEU A 87 -10.06 -12.03 -2.32
CA LEU A 87 -10.64 -11.55 -3.57
C LEU A 87 -9.62 -11.54 -4.73
N GLN A 88 -8.37 -11.13 -4.47
CA GLN A 88 -7.30 -11.19 -5.47
C GLN A 88 -6.99 -12.64 -5.89
N GLY A 89 -6.97 -13.56 -4.92
CA GLY A 89 -6.79 -14.99 -5.16
C GLY A 89 -7.96 -15.59 -5.95
N LEU A 90 -9.19 -15.21 -5.63
CA LEU A 90 -10.36 -15.63 -6.39
C LEU A 90 -10.28 -15.17 -7.86
N ASN A 91 -9.87 -13.92 -8.08
CA ASN A 91 -9.64 -13.39 -9.43
C ASN A 91 -8.53 -14.16 -10.19
N SER A 92 -7.41 -14.50 -9.53
CA SER A 92 -6.33 -15.27 -10.16
C SER A 92 -6.75 -16.71 -10.46
N TRP A 93 -7.58 -17.32 -9.60
CA TRP A 93 -8.13 -18.65 -9.84
C TRP A 93 -9.09 -18.67 -11.04
N ILE A 94 -9.97 -17.67 -11.17
CA ILE A 94 -10.87 -17.55 -12.33
C ILE A 94 -10.08 -17.32 -13.62
N ASN A 95 -9.10 -16.39 -13.61
CA ASN A 95 -8.26 -16.09 -14.77
C ASN A 95 -7.36 -17.25 -15.21
N SER A 96 -7.03 -18.17 -14.30
CA SER A 96 -6.25 -19.37 -14.61
C SER A 96 -7.09 -20.54 -15.11
N ASP A 97 -8.32 -20.28 -15.57
CA ASP A 97 -9.32 -21.29 -15.94
C ASP A 97 -9.54 -22.31 -14.81
N PHE A 98 -9.69 -21.81 -13.59
CA PHE A 98 -9.93 -22.60 -12.38
C PHE A 98 -8.84 -23.65 -12.11
N SER A 99 -7.57 -23.27 -12.32
CA SER A 99 -6.42 -24.15 -12.08
C SER A 99 -6.33 -24.62 -10.64
N ALA A 100 -6.25 -25.95 -10.43
CA ALA A 100 -6.08 -26.53 -9.10
C ALA A 100 -4.70 -26.20 -8.51
N ALA A 101 -3.68 -25.97 -9.34
CA ALA A 101 -2.36 -25.55 -8.87
C ALA A 101 -2.43 -24.16 -8.19
N VAL A 102 -3.12 -23.20 -8.83
CA VAL A 102 -3.35 -21.86 -8.27
C VAL A 102 -4.18 -21.96 -6.99
N LEU A 103 -5.26 -22.76 -6.99
CA LEU A 103 -6.06 -22.97 -5.79
C LEU A 103 -5.25 -23.58 -4.64
N CYS A 104 -4.38 -24.56 -4.92
CA CYS A 104 -3.49 -25.13 -3.91
C CYS A 104 -2.53 -24.08 -3.34
N GLU A 105 -1.95 -23.22 -4.18
CA GLU A 105 -1.06 -22.14 -3.72
C GLU A 105 -1.79 -21.18 -2.79
N LEU A 106 -3.01 -20.75 -3.15
CA LEU A 106 -3.84 -19.85 -2.34
C LEU A 106 -4.26 -20.45 -0.99
N ILE A 107 -4.56 -21.75 -0.97
CA ILE A 107 -4.88 -22.48 0.27
C ILE A 107 -3.63 -22.60 1.16
N GLN A 108 -2.46 -22.88 0.56
CA GLN A 108 -1.20 -23.02 1.29
C GLN A 108 -0.70 -21.69 1.87
N SER A 109 -0.84 -20.58 1.14
CA SER A 109 -0.49 -19.24 1.62
C SER A 109 -1.47 -18.72 2.68
N GLY A 110 -2.66 -19.33 2.79
CA GLY A 110 -3.73 -18.89 3.69
C GLY A 110 -4.52 -17.70 3.16
N ASP A 111 -4.37 -17.35 1.88
CA ASP A 111 -5.13 -16.30 1.22
C ASP A 111 -6.57 -16.74 0.93
N LEU A 112 -6.81 -18.05 0.81
CA LEU A 112 -8.13 -18.64 0.62
C LEU A 112 -8.36 -19.78 1.62
N ILE A 113 -9.47 -19.71 2.35
CA ILE A 113 -9.89 -20.76 3.30
C ILE A 113 -11.07 -21.53 2.71
N LEU A 114 -10.98 -22.85 2.72
CA LEU A 114 -12.12 -23.72 2.43
C LEU A 114 -12.83 -24.10 3.73
N ARG A 115 -14.15 -24.12 3.71
CA ARG A 115 -15.01 -24.44 4.85
C ARG A 115 -16.06 -25.47 4.50
N PHE A 116 -16.33 -26.38 5.42
CA PHE A 116 -17.42 -27.34 5.33
C PHE A 116 -18.18 -27.33 6.65
N GLU A 117 -19.50 -27.14 6.61
CA GLU A 117 -20.34 -27.04 7.82
C GLU A 117 -19.77 -26.08 8.88
N ASP A 118 -19.33 -24.89 8.44
CA ASP A 118 -18.66 -23.82 9.21
C ASP A 118 -17.24 -24.12 9.71
N ASP A 119 -16.80 -25.38 9.68
CA ASP A 119 -15.44 -25.78 10.05
C ASP A 119 -14.43 -25.54 8.92
N ALA A 120 -13.29 -24.94 9.27
CA ALA A 120 -12.21 -24.71 8.32
C ALA A 120 -11.50 -26.04 7.99
N ILE A 121 -11.42 -26.35 6.70
CA ILE A 121 -10.66 -27.50 6.21
C ILE A 121 -9.17 -27.17 6.34
N ARG A 122 -8.40 -28.12 6.86
CA ARG A 122 -6.95 -27.94 7.01
C ARG A 122 -6.31 -27.77 5.63
N PRO A 123 -5.47 -26.73 5.43
CA PRO A 123 -4.85 -26.47 4.12
C PRO A 123 -4.09 -27.67 3.54
N LEU A 124 -3.36 -28.39 4.39
CA LEU A 124 -2.56 -29.53 3.96
C LEU A 124 -3.44 -30.67 3.44
N ASP A 125 -4.54 -30.97 4.14
CA ASP A 125 -5.47 -32.04 3.77
C ASP A 125 -6.18 -31.70 2.45
N ALA A 126 -6.65 -30.45 2.30
CA ALA A 126 -7.27 -29.97 1.06
C ALA A 126 -6.33 -30.09 -0.15
N VAL A 127 -5.06 -29.70 0.00
CA VAL A 127 -4.07 -29.77 -1.07
C VAL A 127 -3.74 -31.22 -1.43
N HIS A 128 -3.58 -32.11 -0.44
CA HIS A 128 -3.33 -33.51 -0.71
C HIS A 128 -4.48 -34.13 -1.52
N LEU A 129 -5.72 -33.90 -1.10
CA LEU A 129 -6.91 -34.40 -1.81
C LEU A 129 -7.03 -33.84 -3.23
N LEU A 130 -6.77 -32.53 -3.42
CA LEU A 130 -6.77 -31.90 -4.75
C LEU A 130 -5.72 -32.51 -5.69
N ARG A 131 -4.52 -32.78 -5.18
CA ARG A 131 -3.44 -33.39 -5.97
C ARG A 131 -3.70 -34.85 -6.28
N ASP A 132 -4.20 -35.60 -5.31
CA ASP A 132 -4.51 -37.04 -5.47
C ASP A 132 -5.68 -37.25 -6.44
N ALA A 133 -6.65 -36.34 -6.48
CA ALA A 133 -7.74 -36.37 -7.46
C ALA A 133 -7.29 -36.05 -8.90
N GLY A 134 -6.07 -35.55 -9.09
CA GLY A 134 -5.53 -35.23 -10.41
C GLY A 134 -6.29 -34.10 -11.11
N VAL A 135 -6.89 -33.17 -10.35
CA VAL A 135 -7.57 -32.00 -10.92
C VAL A 135 -6.50 -31.10 -11.57
N GLY A 136 -6.66 -30.84 -12.86
CA GLY A 136 -5.81 -29.91 -13.60
C GLY A 136 -6.40 -28.50 -13.60
N TRP A 137 -7.16 -28.19 -14.64
CA TRP A 137 -7.89 -26.93 -14.85
C TRP A 137 -9.32 -27.20 -15.32
N GLY A 138 -10.18 -26.20 -15.23
CA GLY A 138 -11.58 -26.23 -15.67
C GLY A 138 -12.55 -26.64 -14.57
N ARG A 139 -13.70 -25.96 -14.53
CA ARG A 139 -14.74 -26.06 -13.49
C ARG A 139 -15.25 -27.48 -13.30
N GLU A 140 -15.51 -28.19 -14.40
CA GLU A 140 -16.08 -29.54 -14.38
C GLU A 140 -15.13 -30.59 -13.79
N ARG A 141 -13.81 -30.34 -13.80
CA ARG A 141 -12.83 -31.33 -13.35
C ARG A 141 -12.81 -31.50 -11.84
N TYR A 142 -13.39 -30.57 -11.07
CA TYR A 142 -13.49 -30.70 -9.62
C TYR A 142 -14.45 -31.83 -9.21
N LEU A 143 -15.33 -32.32 -10.10
CA LEU A 143 -16.14 -33.53 -9.88
C LEU A 143 -15.29 -34.79 -9.62
N LEU A 144 -14.02 -34.81 -10.02
CA LEU A 144 -13.10 -35.91 -9.73
C LEU A 144 -12.88 -36.12 -8.23
N LEU A 145 -13.02 -35.07 -7.41
CA LEU A 145 -12.96 -35.17 -5.95
C LEU A 145 -14.12 -35.98 -5.39
N GLU A 146 -15.34 -35.76 -5.89
CA GLU A 146 -16.52 -36.51 -5.48
C GLU A 146 -16.39 -38.00 -5.84
N GLN A 147 -15.79 -38.30 -7.00
CA GLN A 147 -15.60 -39.67 -7.49
C GLN A 147 -14.60 -40.50 -6.67
N GLN A 148 -13.78 -39.88 -5.81
CA GLN A 148 -12.88 -40.61 -4.91
C GLN A 148 -13.60 -41.31 -3.75
N GLY A 149 -14.79 -40.83 -3.37
CA GLY A 149 -15.64 -41.46 -2.34
C GLY A 149 -15.11 -41.39 -0.90
N ASP A 150 -14.06 -40.59 -0.64
CA ASP A 150 -13.58 -40.27 0.71
C ASP A 150 -14.43 -39.14 1.33
N GLU A 151 -14.72 -39.22 2.64
CA GLU A 151 -15.44 -38.16 3.37
C GLU A 151 -14.68 -36.83 3.30
N GLY A 152 -13.34 -36.89 3.39
CA GLY A 152 -12.47 -35.73 3.23
C GLY A 152 -12.61 -35.09 1.84
N ALA A 153 -12.54 -35.90 0.78
CA ALA A 153 -12.68 -35.42 -0.60
C ALA A 153 -14.06 -34.81 -0.87
N SER A 154 -15.11 -35.39 -0.27
CA SER A 154 -16.49 -34.89 -0.38
C SER A 154 -16.63 -33.51 0.29
N SER A 155 -16.00 -33.30 1.44
CA SER A 155 -15.99 -31.98 2.11
C SER A 155 -15.34 -30.91 1.23
N VAL A 156 -14.14 -31.18 0.70
CA VAL A 156 -13.40 -30.26 -0.19
C VAL A 156 -14.18 -29.99 -1.47
N TYR A 157 -14.75 -31.03 -2.08
CA TYR A 157 -15.60 -30.91 -3.26
C TYR A 157 -16.79 -29.99 -2.99
N SER A 158 -17.53 -30.21 -1.91
CA SER A 158 -18.73 -29.42 -1.61
C SER A 158 -18.41 -27.94 -1.36
N SER A 159 -17.30 -27.64 -0.67
CA SER A 159 -16.81 -26.27 -0.49
C SER A 159 -16.55 -25.62 -1.84
N ILE A 160 -15.73 -26.24 -2.69
CA ILE A 160 -15.35 -25.70 -4.01
C ILE A 160 -16.57 -25.60 -4.93
N HIS A 161 -17.42 -26.60 -4.94
CA HIS A 161 -18.63 -26.62 -5.76
C HIS A 161 -19.54 -25.45 -5.40
N SER A 162 -19.73 -25.16 -4.11
CA SER A 162 -20.49 -24.01 -3.65
C SER A 162 -19.91 -22.67 -4.15
N LEU A 163 -18.59 -22.56 -4.28
CA LEU A 163 -17.95 -21.38 -4.89
C LEU A 163 -18.22 -21.32 -6.39
N LEU A 164 -18.06 -22.46 -7.09
CA LEU A 164 -18.26 -22.56 -8.53
C LEU A 164 -19.71 -22.28 -8.94
N GLU A 165 -20.71 -22.66 -8.15
CA GLU A 165 -22.12 -22.39 -8.45
C GLU A 165 -22.45 -20.90 -8.45
N ARG A 166 -21.78 -20.11 -7.61
CA ARG A 166 -22.00 -18.66 -7.48
C ARG A 166 -21.30 -17.83 -8.55
N ILE A 167 -20.29 -18.38 -9.21
CA ILE A 167 -19.64 -17.72 -10.33
C ILE A 167 -20.50 -17.98 -11.59
N PRO A 168 -20.91 -16.97 -12.37
CA PRO A 168 -21.73 -17.21 -13.55
C PRO A 168 -20.99 -18.05 -14.60
N THR A 169 -21.75 -18.80 -15.39
CA THR A 169 -21.28 -19.49 -16.59
C THR A 169 -21.70 -18.70 -17.83
N GLY A 170 -20.88 -18.75 -18.89
CA GLY A 170 -21.16 -18.01 -20.11
C GLY A 170 -22.44 -18.51 -20.78
N ASN A 171 -23.23 -17.59 -21.34
CA ASN A 171 -24.35 -17.92 -22.21
C ASN A 171 -23.87 -18.57 -23.53
N ASP A 172 -24.77 -18.82 -24.49
CA ASP A 172 -24.44 -19.42 -25.80
C ASP A 172 -23.33 -18.68 -26.58
N LYS A 173 -23.05 -17.41 -26.21
CA LYS A 173 -21.99 -16.57 -26.81
C LYS A 173 -20.73 -16.48 -25.94
N GLY A 174 -20.68 -17.21 -24.82
CA GLY A 174 -19.59 -17.15 -23.84
C GLY A 174 -19.58 -15.90 -22.96
N MET A 175 -20.69 -15.14 -22.94
CA MET A 175 -20.77 -13.91 -22.15
C MET A 175 -21.46 -14.16 -20.81
N VAL A 176 -21.01 -13.47 -19.77
CA VAL A 176 -21.57 -13.49 -18.41
C VAL A 176 -22.17 -12.13 -18.08
N SER A 177 -23.24 -12.14 -17.29
CA SER A 177 -23.82 -10.94 -16.68
C SER A 177 -22.85 -10.37 -15.66
N PHE A 178 -22.43 -9.11 -15.82
CA PHE A 178 -21.53 -8.47 -14.87
C PHE A 178 -22.21 -8.22 -13.51
N HIS A 179 -23.53 -8.06 -13.50
CA HIS A 179 -24.34 -8.04 -12.28
C HIS A 179 -24.15 -9.33 -11.48
N ASP A 180 -24.44 -10.47 -12.10
CA ASP A 180 -24.41 -11.77 -11.43
C ASP A 180 -22.98 -12.15 -11.02
N PHE A 181 -21.98 -11.75 -11.82
CA PHE A 181 -20.58 -11.90 -11.47
C PHE A 181 -20.22 -11.15 -10.19
N CYS A 182 -20.51 -9.85 -10.10
CA CYS A 182 -20.19 -9.06 -8.91
C CYS A 182 -20.99 -9.53 -7.68
N SER A 183 -22.28 -9.85 -7.83
CA SER A 183 -23.11 -10.40 -6.76
C SER A 183 -22.57 -11.75 -6.25
N GLY A 184 -22.19 -12.65 -7.16
CA GLY A 184 -21.58 -13.93 -6.81
C GLY A 184 -20.29 -13.79 -6.01
N LEU A 185 -19.43 -12.85 -6.40
CA LEU A 185 -18.20 -12.56 -5.63
C LEU A 185 -18.48 -11.97 -4.25
N ALA A 186 -19.49 -11.10 -4.13
CA ALA A 186 -19.91 -10.54 -2.84
C ALA A 186 -20.39 -11.64 -1.88
N GLU A 187 -21.12 -12.64 -2.38
CA GLU A 187 -21.57 -13.80 -1.60
C GLU A 187 -20.43 -14.78 -1.26
N ILE A 188 -19.49 -14.98 -2.17
CA ILE A 188 -18.35 -15.88 -1.98
C ILE A 188 -17.38 -15.33 -0.92
N LEU A 189 -17.13 -14.02 -0.94
CA LEU A 189 -16.02 -13.42 -0.19
C LEU A 189 -16.04 -13.75 1.33
N PRO A 190 -17.18 -13.69 2.05
CA PRO A 190 -17.26 -14.12 3.45
C PRO A 190 -16.88 -15.59 3.67
N ALA A 191 -17.24 -16.47 2.75
CA ALA A 191 -17.03 -17.92 2.90
C ALA A 191 -15.55 -18.30 2.78
N ILE A 192 -14.79 -17.55 1.97
CA ILE A 192 -13.40 -17.88 1.64
C ILE A 192 -12.35 -17.05 2.37
N SER A 193 -12.77 -15.95 3.00
CA SER A 193 -11.83 -15.02 3.62
C SER A 193 -11.50 -15.40 5.06
N ARG A 194 -10.30 -14.97 5.47
CA ARG A 194 -9.85 -14.97 6.85
C ARG A 194 -10.08 -13.58 7.43
N VAL A 195 -10.76 -13.50 8.56
CA VAL A 195 -10.97 -12.26 9.32
C VAL A 195 -10.32 -12.45 10.68
N GLU A 196 -9.17 -11.81 10.89
CA GLU A 196 -8.40 -11.92 12.14
C GLU A 196 -8.59 -10.72 13.08
N ASP A 197 -8.80 -9.52 12.52
CA ASP A 197 -8.92 -8.28 13.29
C ASP A 197 -9.98 -7.31 12.74
N GLU A 198 -10.17 -6.18 13.43
CA GLU A 198 -11.16 -5.15 13.06
C GLU A 198 -10.89 -4.53 11.68
N LEU A 199 -9.64 -4.53 11.22
CA LEU A 199 -9.28 -4.03 9.90
C LEU A 199 -9.75 -4.99 8.80
N ASP A 200 -9.59 -6.30 9.01
CA ASP A 200 -10.15 -7.32 8.12
C ASP A 200 -11.67 -7.22 8.04
N GLU A 201 -12.37 -7.04 9.17
CA GLU A 201 -13.84 -6.89 9.19
C GLU A 201 -14.30 -5.64 8.40
N ALA A 202 -13.62 -4.51 8.63
CA ALA A 202 -13.87 -3.28 7.88
C ALA A 202 -13.61 -3.47 6.38
N ALA A 203 -12.56 -4.21 6.01
CA ALA A 203 -12.23 -4.50 4.62
C ALA A 203 -13.24 -5.42 3.94
N GLN A 204 -13.67 -6.48 4.61
CA GLN A 204 -14.69 -7.38 4.09
C GLN A 204 -15.98 -6.60 3.80
N THR A 205 -16.43 -5.81 4.77
CA THR A 205 -17.65 -4.99 4.64
C THR A 205 -17.55 -4.01 3.47
N ALA A 206 -16.42 -3.31 3.34
CA ALA A 206 -16.22 -2.32 2.29
C ALA A 206 -16.11 -2.96 0.90
N LEU A 207 -15.45 -4.13 0.78
CA LEU A 207 -15.34 -4.88 -0.48
C LEU A 207 -16.70 -5.41 -0.93
N ILE A 208 -17.47 -6.04 -0.03
CA ILE A 208 -18.81 -6.54 -0.32
C ILE A 208 -19.71 -5.39 -0.78
N SER A 209 -19.74 -4.28 -0.04
CA SER A 209 -20.56 -3.13 -0.41
C SER A 209 -20.18 -2.56 -1.79
N CYS A 210 -18.88 -2.53 -2.12
CA CYS A 210 -18.43 -2.06 -3.43
C CYS A 210 -18.85 -3.03 -4.56
N LEU A 211 -18.74 -4.35 -4.34
CA LEU A 211 -19.20 -5.36 -5.30
C LEU A 211 -20.71 -5.29 -5.52
N GLU A 212 -21.51 -5.16 -4.46
CA GLU A 212 -22.97 -5.01 -4.53
C GLU A 212 -23.38 -3.73 -5.26
N GLN A 213 -22.72 -2.59 -4.97
CA GLN A 213 -22.97 -1.33 -5.68
C GLN A 213 -22.61 -1.44 -7.15
N THR A 214 -21.49 -2.10 -7.47
CA THR A 214 -21.06 -2.34 -8.85
C THR A 214 -22.06 -3.24 -9.58
N ALA A 215 -22.54 -4.30 -8.93
CA ALA A 215 -23.58 -5.17 -9.46
C ALA A 215 -24.87 -4.37 -9.76
N ALA A 216 -25.34 -3.56 -8.81
CA ALA A 216 -26.57 -2.79 -8.93
C ALA A 216 -26.55 -1.78 -10.10
N LEU A 217 -25.37 -1.25 -10.45
CA LEU A 217 -25.20 -0.27 -11.53
C LEU A 217 -24.89 -0.90 -12.89
N SER A 218 -24.67 -2.21 -12.94
CA SER A 218 -24.18 -2.92 -14.14
C SER A 218 -25.27 -3.79 -14.75
N SER A 219 -25.66 -3.53 -16.00
CA SER A 219 -26.68 -4.29 -16.73
C SER A 219 -26.19 -4.87 -18.05
N PHE A 220 -24.88 -4.99 -18.23
CA PHE A 220 -24.23 -5.41 -19.47
C PHE A 220 -23.55 -6.77 -19.32
N GLU A 221 -23.36 -7.46 -20.45
CA GLU A 221 -22.72 -8.77 -20.54
C GLU A 221 -21.31 -8.65 -21.13
N LEU A 222 -20.36 -9.42 -20.62
CA LEU A 222 -18.95 -9.41 -21.02
C LEU A 222 -18.37 -10.82 -20.97
N GLY A 223 -17.19 -11.02 -21.58
CA GLY A 223 -16.40 -12.23 -21.33
C GLY A 223 -15.98 -12.31 -19.86
N LEU A 224 -15.84 -13.53 -19.33
CA LEU A 224 -15.46 -13.75 -17.93
C LEU A 224 -14.10 -13.12 -17.59
N GLU A 225 -13.13 -13.20 -18.50
CA GLU A 225 -11.80 -12.58 -18.34
C GLU A 225 -11.90 -11.04 -18.22
N GLU A 226 -12.72 -10.42 -19.07
CA GLU A 226 -12.98 -8.97 -18.99
C GLU A 226 -13.69 -8.60 -17.68
N ALA A 227 -14.61 -9.46 -17.19
CA ALA A 227 -15.28 -9.24 -15.90
C ALA A 227 -14.29 -9.21 -14.74
N VAL A 228 -13.35 -10.15 -14.72
CA VAL A 228 -12.28 -10.19 -13.72
C VAL A 228 -11.37 -8.95 -13.84
N GLU A 229 -10.98 -8.58 -15.05
CA GLU A 229 -10.11 -7.41 -15.28
C GLU A 229 -10.73 -6.12 -14.71
N ARG A 230 -12.06 -5.93 -14.86
CA ARG A 230 -12.77 -4.73 -14.35
C ARG A 230 -12.70 -4.57 -12.84
N ILE A 231 -12.56 -5.67 -12.09
CA ILE A 231 -12.54 -5.66 -10.62
C ILE A 231 -11.16 -5.97 -10.04
N ALA A 232 -10.17 -6.33 -10.86
CA ALA A 232 -8.85 -6.80 -10.40
C ALA A 232 -8.15 -5.78 -9.47
N ASP A 233 -8.27 -4.49 -9.80
CA ASP A 233 -7.67 -3.40 -9.05
C ASP A 233 -8.46 -2.99 -7.79
N LEU A 234 -9.67 -3.51 -7.60
CA LEU A 234 -10.57 -3.06 -6.52
C LEU A 234 -9.91 -3.15 -5.13
N PRO A 235 -9.30 -4.30 -4.73
CA PRO A 235 -8.62 -4.40 -3.44
C PRO A 235 -7.46 -3.40 -3.27
N GLY A 236 -6.74 -3.09 -4.36
CA GLY A 236 -5.59 -2.18 -4.31
C GLY A 236 -6.00 -0.71 -4.15
N LYS A 237 -7.13 -0.32 -4.74
CA LYS A 237 -7.65 1.05 -4.72
C LYS A 237 -8.50 1.36 -3.49
N LEU A 238 -9.18 0.36 -2.94
CA LEU A 238 -10.00 0.54 -1.74
C LEU A 238 -9.10 0.74 -0.52
N ARG A 239 -9.37 1.78 0.27
CA ARG A 239 -8.67 2.10 1.51
C ARG A 239 -9.59 1.86 2.70
N VAL A 240 -9.06 1.24 3.76
CA VAL A 240 -9.80 0.83 4.97
C VAL A 240 -9.03 1.23 6.22
N GLY A 241 -9.72 1.37 7.35
CA GLY A 241 -9.08 1.71 8.63
C GLY A 241 -8.41 3.08 8.66
N ASN A 242 -8.96 4.06 7.94
CA ASN A 242 -8.48 5.44 7.96
C ASN A 242 -8.61 6.03 9.38
N ALA A 243 -7.50 6.46 9.95
CA ALA A 243 -7.46 6.95 11.32
C ALA A 243 -6.50 8.13 11.46
N GLY A 244 -6.95 9.17 12.17
CA GLY A 244 -6.06 10.24 12.64
C GLY A 244 -5.09 9.75 13.73
N PRO A 245 -4.20 10.63 14.22
CA PRO A 245 -3.23 10.27 15.26
C PRO A 245 -3.91 9.70 16.52
N GLN A 246 -3.52 8.49 16.95
CA GLN A 246 -4.06 7.82 18.15
C GLN A 246 -3.00 7.67 19.25
N PRO A 247 -3.40 7.65 20.55
CA PRO A 247 -2.50 7.32 21.65
C PRO A 247 -1.88 5.92 21.47
N GLY A 248 -0.62 5.76 21.87
CA GLY A 248 0.12 4.49 21.75
C GLY A 248 0.43 4.01 20.31
N GLN A 249 0.12 4.80 19.26
CA GLN A 249 0.35 4.41 17.86
C GLN A 249 1.25 5.41 17.14
N LEU A 250 2.18 4.93 16.31
CA LEU A 250 2.86 5.74 15.30
C LEU A 250 1.83 6.30 14.32
N HIS A 251 2.03 7.53 13.83
CA HIS A 251 1.12 8.12 12.85
C HIS A 251 1.78 8.24 11.48
N LEU A 252 1.19 7.60 10.47
CA LEU A 252 1.58 7.70 9.08
C LEU A 252 0.57 8.55 8.30
N THR A 253 1.05 9.47 7.48
CA THR A 253 0.20 10.32 6.65
C THR A 253 0.91 10.77 5.38
N GLY A 254 0.18 11.10 4.32
CA GLY A 254 0.74 11.79 3.17
C GLY A 254 1.18 13.21 3.54
N TYR A 255 2.25 13.71 2.92
CA TYR A 255 2.78 15.06 3.22
C TYR A 255 1.75 16.19 3.10
N ARG A 256 0.69 16.00 2.30
CA ARG A 256 -0.41 16.96 2.12
C ARG A 256 -1.32 17.06 3.35
N ASN A 257 -1.46 15.96 4.09
CA ASN A 257 -2.29 15.86 5.27
C ASN A 257 -1.47 16.06 6.57
N LEU A 258 -0.15 16.18 6.47
CA LEU A 258 0.74 16.39 7.60
C LEU A 258 0.33 17.57 8.50
N ILE A 259 -0.29 18.62 7.93
CA ILE A 259 -0.80 19.78 8.68
C ILE A 259 -1.77 19.40 9.83
N TRP A 260 -2.42 18.25 9.75
CA TRP A 260 -3.39 17.79 10.75
C TRP A 260 -2.78 17.09 11.97
N SER A 261 -1.46 16.86 11.97
CA SER A 261 -0.72 16.35 13.12
C SER A 261 0.11 17.47 13.76
N ASP A 262 0.18 17.52 15.10
CA ASP A 262 1.05 18.43 15.87
C ASP A 262 2.05 17.65 16.74
N ARG A 263 2.36 16.41 16.33
CA ARG A 263 3.31 15.56 17.05
C ARG A 263 4.74 16.13 16.97
N PRO A 264 5.50 16.11 18.07
CA PRO A 264 6.76 16.85 18.18
C PRO A 264 7.92 16.25 17.40
N HIS A 265 7.87 14.97 17.02
CA HIS A 265 8.87 14.33 16.15
C HIS A 265 8.25 14.02 14.80
N THR A 266 8.70 14.71 13.76
CA THR A 266 8.20 14.54 12.39
C THR A 266 9.31 14.06 11.48
N PHE A 267 9.08 12.93 10.81
CA PHE A 267 9.93 12.42 9.74
C PHE A 267 9.21 12.62 8.40
N ILE A 268 9.89 13.13 7.38
CA ILE A 268 9.34 13.20 6.02
C ILE A 268 10.23 12.38 5.09
N VAL A 269 9.65 11.32 4.53
CA VAL A 269 10.32 10.30 3.72
C VAL A 269 10.00 10.43 2.24
N GLY A 270 10.87 9.87 1.39
CA GLY A 270 10.67 9.86 -0.06
C GLY A 270 10.87 11.22 -0.72
N LEU A 271 11.75 12.05 -0.17
CA LEU A 271 12.10 13.36 -0.75
C LEU A 271 13.18 13.23 -1.82
N ASP A 272 13.04 12.27 -2.74
CA ASP A 272 13.87 12.17 -3.94
C ASP A 272 13.28 12.99 -5.10
N ALA A 273 14.12 13.28 -6.09
CA ALA A 273 13.81 14.15 -7.22
C ALA A 273 12.82 13.55 -8.22
N ASP A 274 12.67 12.22 -8.26
CA ASP A 274 11.73 11.53 -9.14
C ASP A 274 10.31 11.53 -8.52
N THR A 275 10.24 11.48 -7.19
CA THR A 275 9.00 11.43 -6.43
C THR A 275 8.43 12.80 -6.09
N PHE A 276 9.23 13.74 -5.56
CA PHE A 276 8.75 15.04 -5.09
C PHE A 276 9.33 16.22 -5.89
N PRO A 277 8.50 17.18 -6.36
CA PRO A 277 7.06 17.38 -6.13
C PRO A 277 6.14 16.56 -7.06
N GLY A 278 6.68 15.52 -7.70
CA GLY A 278 6.01 14.70 -8.70
C GLY A 278 6.31 15.16 -10.12
N VAL A 279 5.81 14.40 -11.09
CA VAL A 279 6.03 14.63 -12.51
C VAL A 279 4.86 15.41 -13.10
N LEU A 280 5.17 16.48 -13.86
CA LEU A 280 4.15 17.17 -14.62
C LEU A 280 3.66 16.25 -15.75
N ARG A 281 2.41 15.81 -15.66
CA ARG A 281 1.73 15.08 -16.73
C ARG A 281 0.57 15.90 -17.28
N GLN A 282 0.42 15.89 -18.59
CA GLN A 282 -0.74 16.47 -19.25
C GLN A 282 -1.97 15.66 -18.87
N ASP A 283 -3.08 16.34 -18.58
CA ASP A 283 -4.35 15.67 -18.29
C ASP A 283 -4.84 14.94 -19.55
N PRO A 284 -5.14 13.63 -19.48
CA PRO A 284 -5.48 12.84 -20.65
C PRO A 284 -6.89 13.13 -21.19
N VAL A 285 -7.76 13.79 -20.41
CA VAL A 285 -9.14 14.09 -20.78
C VAL A 285 -9.28 15.54 -21.24
N LEU A 286 -8.65 16.49 -20.54
CA LEU A 286 -8.82 17.92 -20.83
C LEU A 286 -7.51 18.71 -20.71
N LEU A 287 -6.95 19.10 -21.86
CA LEU A 287 -5.66 19.78 -21.95
C LEU A 287 -5.72 21.20 -21.37
N ASP A 288 -4.59 21.71 -20.88
CA ASP A 288 -4.51 23.07 -20.33
C ASP A 288 -4.90 24.15 -21.35
N SER A 289 -4.61 23.94 -22.63
CA SER A 289 -5.06 24.83 -23.71
C SER A 289 -6.58 24.86 -23.86
N GLU A 290 -7.24 23.75 -23.57
CA GLU A 290 -8.70 23.62 -23.64
C GLU A 290 -9.34 24.20 -22.38
N ARG A 291 -8.77 23.95 -21.20
CA ARG A 291 -9.18 24.58 -19.94
C ARG A 291 -9.22 26.10 -20.06
N ARG A 292 -8.17 26.71 -20.60
CA ARG A 292 -8.10 28.16 -20.83
C ARG A 292 -9.19 28.68 -21.77
N LYS A 293 -9.60 27.89 -22.77
CA LYS A 293 -10.68 28.26 -23.70
C LYS A 293 -12.06 28.15 -23.05
N ILE A 294 -12.23 27.20 -22.12
CA ILE A 294 -13.50 27.00 -21.41
C ILE A 294 -13.70 28.10 -20.37
N ASN A 295 -12.76 28.26 -19.44
CA ASN A 295 -12.78 29.32 -18.43
C ASN A 295 -11.34 29.58 -17.92
N PRO A 296 -10.86 30.83 -17.97
CA PRO A 296 -9.54 31.21 -17.44
C PRO A 296 -9.29 30.87 -15.96
N GLU A 297 -10.34 30.72 -15.15
CA GLU A 297 -10.25 30.38 -13.72
C GLU A 297 -10.04 28.88 -13.45
N LEU A 298 -10.15 28.02 -14.47
CA LEU A 298 -9.91 26.59 -14.30
C LEU A 298 -8.44 26.34 -13.95
N LYS A 299 -8.23 25.53 -12.90
CA LYS A 299 -6.90 25.10 -12.50
C LYS A 299 -6.19 24.38 -13.64
N LEU A 300 -4.99 24.84 -13.95
CA LEU A 300 -4.15 24.24 -14.98
C LEU A 300 -3.27 23.14 -14.39
N GLY A 301 -3.01 22.09 -15.16
CA GLY A 301 -2.09 21.03 -14.82
C GLY A 301 -0.69 21.56 -14.52
N VAL A 302 -0.22 22.57 -15.26
CA VAL A 302 1.08 23.23 -15.03
C VAL A 302 1.25 23.81 -13.61
N ASN A 303 0.16 24.12 -12.91
CA ASN A 303 0.22 24.68 -11.55
C ASN A 303 0.39 23.61 -10.47
N LYS A 304 0.11 22.32 -10.76
CA LYS A 304 0.11 21.24 -9.76
C LYS A 304 1.44 21.12 -9.00
N LEU A 305 2.57 21.24 -9.70
CA LEU A 305 3.89 21.15 -9.05
C LEU A 305 4.12 22.30 -8.06
N ALA A 306 3.66 23.51 -8.39
CA ALA A 306 3.74 24.66 -7.50
C ALA A 306 2.78 24.49 -6.31
N GLU A 307 1.59 23.94 -6.53
CA GLU A 307 0.64 23.60 -5.47
C GLU A 307 1.25 22.58 -4.49
N HIS A 308 1.85 21.49 -4.97
CA HIS A 308 2.51 20.49 -4.12
C HIS A 308 3.68 21.08 -3.31
N GLN A 309 4.48 21.97 -3.92
CA GLN A 309 5.55 22.68 -3.20
C GLN A 309 4.99 23.60 -2.12
N PHE A 310 3.85 24.26 -2.39
CA PHE A 310 3.17 25.12 -1.44
C PHE A 310 2.56 24.33 -0.26
N GLU A 311 1.92 23.19 -0.55
CA GLU A 311 1.39 22.27 0.46
C GLU A 311 2.50 21.76 1.38
N MET A 312 3.61 21.28 0.81
CA MET A 312 4.77 20.85 1.57
C MET A 312 5.36 21.99 2.42
N ALA A 313 5.51 23.18 1.84
CA ALA A 313 6.00 24.33 2.60
C ALA A 313 5.08 24.65 3.79
N THR A 314 3.76 24.63 3.59
CA THR A 314 2.77 24.86 4.63
C THR A 314 2.85 23.79 5.72
N ALA A 315 2.99 22.52 5.34
CA ALA A 315 3.17 21.42 6.26
C ALA A 315 4.43 21.62 7.12
N LEU A 316 5.57 21.96 6.51
CA LEU A 316 6.82 22.27 7.21
C LEU A 316 6.68 23.45 8.17
N PHE A 317 6.01 24.54 7.77
CA PHE A 317 5.79 25.71 8.63
C PHE A 317 4.92 25.43 9.86
N SER A 318 4.03 24.45 9.76
CA SER A 318 3.15 24.10 10.87
C SER A 318 3.83 23.24 11.94
N ARG A 319 5.06 22.75 11.71
CA ARG A 319 5.75 21.85 12.65
C ARG A 319 6.32 22.59 13.84
N ARG A 320 6.26 21.92 14.98
CA ARG A 320 6.92 22.30 16.24
C ARG A 320 7.72 21.09 16.71
N GLY A 321 8.94 21.31 17.17
CA GLY A 321 9.83 20.24 17.61
C GLY A 321 10.80 19.81 16.50
N GLU A 322 11.10 18.53 16.46
CA GLU A 322 12.09 17.95 15.58
C GLU A 322 11.50 17.59 14.20
N LEU A 323 12.24 17.95 13.17
CA LEU A 323 11.94 17.65 11.78
C LEU A 323 13.12 16.94 11.14
N VAL A 324 12.91 15.71 10.70
CA VAL A 324 13.89 14.91 9.97
C VAL A 324 13.42 14.74 8.53
N LEU A 325 14.26 15.09 7.57
CA LEU A 325 13.96 15.00 6.14
C LEU A 325 14.87 13.97 5.47
N SER A 326 14.29 13.03 4.73
CA SER A 326 15.06 11.93 4.13
C SER A 326 14.57 11.53 2.75
N TYR A 327 15.43 10.77 2.06
CA TYR A 327 15.12 10.15 0.78
C TYR A 327 15.87 8.84 0.61
N SER A 328 15.30 7.93 -0.19
CA SER A 328 16.00 6.75 -0.70
C SER A 328 16.94 7.14 -1.84
N SER A 329 18.23 6.79 -1.72
CA SER A 329 19.26 7.07 -2.72
C SER A 329 19.36 6.02 -3.82
N PHE A 330 18.69 4.88 -3.66
CA PHE A 330 18.71 3.82 -4.64
C PHE A 330 17.35 3.11 -4.69
N ASP A 331 16.89 2.84 -5.90
CA ASP A 331 15.78 1.94 -6.18
C ASP A 331 16.35 0.54 -6.40
N VAL A 332 16.07 -0.35 -5.45
CA VAL A 332 16.54 -1.75 -5.49
C VAL A 332 15.85 -2.54 -6.61
N VAL A 333 14.62 -2.18 -6.98
CA VAL A 333 13.84 -2.87 -8.02
C VAL A 333 14.30 -2.44 -9.40
N GLU A 334 14.43 -1.13 -9.64
CA GLU A 334 14.90 -0.60 -10.92
C GLU A 334 16.44 -0.62 -11.07
N CYS A 335 17.17 -0.92 -9.98
CA CYS A 335 18.63 -0.87 -9.91
C CYS A 335 19.16 0.50 -10.35
N LYS A 336 18.56 1.56 -9.79
CA LYS A 336 18.75 2.95 -10.23
C LYS A 336 19.08 3.87 -9.06
N GLU A 337 20.05 4.75 -9.24
CA GLU A 337 20.35 5.81 -8.27
C GLU A 337 19.30 6.92 -8.30
N HIS A 338 18.89 7.37 -7.12
CA HIS A 338 18.00 8.50 -6.90
C HIS A 338 18.75 9.66 -6.27
N TYR A 339 18.35 10.87 -6.66
CA TYR A 339 18.96 12.12 -6.21
C TYR A 339 18.01 12.87 -5.28
N PRO A 340 18.53 13.69 -4.34
CA PRO A 340 17.70 14.43 -3.41
C PRO A 340 16.81 15.46 -4.12
N ALA A 341 15.55 15.58 -3.66
CA ALA A 341 14.63 16.58 -4.15
C ALA A 341 15.18 17.99 -3.94
N SER A 342 14.83 18.90 -4.85
CA SER A 342 15.24 20.32 -4.76
C SER A 342 14.83 21.01 -3.45
N LEU A 343 13.79 20.50 -2.79
CA LEU A 343 13.39 20.96 -1.46
C LEU A 343 14.48 20.76 -0.41
N LEU A 344 15.15 19.59 -0.39
CA LEU A 344 16.19 19.28 0.60
C LEU A 344 17.34 20.27 0.50
N LEU A 345 17.81 20.56 -0.72
CA LEU A 345 18.84 21.57 -0.96
C LEU A 345 18.41 22.97 -0.51
N ARG A 346 17.14 23.34 -0.75
CA ARG A 346 16.59 24.63 -0.28
C ARG A 346 16.62 24.72 1.24
N VAL A 347 16.16 23.68 1.94
CA VAL A 347 16.18 23.66 3.42
C VAL A 347 17.63 23.71 3.93
N TYR A 348 18.55 22.96 3.32
CA TYR A 348 19.96 22.98 3.69
C TYR A 348 20.60 24.37 3.56
N ARG A 349 20.35 25.07 2.44
CA ARG A 349 20.81 26.46 2.23
C ARG A 349 20.28 27.41 3.30
N LEU A 350 19.01 27.27 3.68
CA LEU A 350 18.40 28.08 4.74
C LEU A 350 19.04 27.81 6.11
N LEU A 351 19.32 26.55 6.44
CA LEU A 351 19.95 26.17 7.72
C LEU A 351 21.41 26.64 7.82
N LYS A 352 22.14 26.64 6.70
CA LYS A 352 23.52 27.18 6.66
C LYS A 352 23.55 28.71 6.56
N GLY A 353 22.48 29.33 6.07
CA GLY A 353 22.42 30.76 5.79
C GLY A 353 23.22 31.14 4.54
N ASP A 354 23.42 30.21 3.61
CA ASP A 354 24.23 30.39 2.40
C ASP A 354 23.50 29.82 1.18
N GLN A 355 23.12 30.70 0.26
CA GLN A 355 22.40 30.36 -0.97
C GLN A 355 23.32 29.81 -2.07
N SER A 356 24.64 29.97 -1.93
CA SER A 356 25.62 29.52 -2.93
C SER A 356 25.90 28.02 -2.90
N LEU A 357 25.52 27.33 -1.81
CA LEU A 357 25.74 25.89 -1.63
C LEU A 357 25.02 25.07 -2.72
N ASP A 358 25.67 24.06 -3.27
CA ASP A 358 25.14 23.20 -4.32
C ASP A 358 24.82 21.77 -3.81
N TYR A 359 24.41 20.89 -4.73
CA TYR A 359 24.15 19.49 -4.41
C TYR A 359 25.41 18.75 -3.95
N SER A 360 26.58 19.09 -4.46
CA SER A 360 27.85 18.48 -4.05
C SER A 360 28.12 18.75 -2.57
N ALA A 361 27.92 20.00 -2.13
CA ALA A 361 28.04 20.38 -0.73
C ALA A 361 27.01 19.66 0.16
N PHE A 362 25.77 19.51 -0.33
CA PHE A 362 24.72 18.81 0.40
C PHE A 362 24.98 17.30 0.54
N LEU A 363 25.40 16.63 -0.54
CA LEU A 363 25.74 15.20 -0.52
C LEU A 363 26.96 14.93 0.39
N ASN A 364 27.98 15.78 0.33
CA ASN A 364 29.12 15.69 1.24
C ASN A 364 28.72 15.87 2.71
N TYR A 365 27.69 16.69 2.99
CA TYR A 365 27.15 16.86 4.33
C TYR A 365 26.36 15.63 4.80
N LEU A 366 25.61 14.98 3.91
CA LEU A 366 24.84 13.77 4.21
C LEU A 366 25.74 12.56 4.51
N GLY A 367 26.89 12.45 3.83
CA GLY A 367 27.84 11.36 4.06
C GLY A 367 27.46 10.08 3.32
N GLN A 368 27.51 8.95 4.02
CA GLN A 368 27.18 7.64 3.46
C GLN A 368 25.71 7.30 3.71
N PRO A 369 25.05 6.61 2.76
CA PRO A 369 23.66 6.20 2.94
C PRO A 369 23.56 5.17 4.07
N VAL A 370 22.48 5.26 4.83
CA VAL A 370 22.11 4.23 5.81
C VAL A 370 21.73 2.95 5.05
N GLY A 371 22.39 1.86 5.40
CA GLY A 371 22.20 0.54 4.79
C GLY A 371 21.36 -0.39 5.66
N TYR A 372 21.49 -1.69 5.40
CA TYR A 372 20.83 -2.75 6.17
C TYR A 372 21.54 -3.06 7.50
N CYS A 373 22.83 -2.77 7.60
CA CYS A 373 23.58 -2.93 8.85
C CYS A 373 23.59 -1.61 9.62
N SER A 374 23.36 -1.68 10.93
CA SER A 374 23.52 -0.54 11.81
C SER A 374 24.97 -0.03 11.78
N GLN A 375 25.17 1.19 11.28
CA GLN A 375 26.51 1.79 11.16
C GLN A 375 27.05 2.30 12.51
N CYS A 376 26.19 2.44 13.50
CA CYS A 376 26.53 2.61 14.91
C CYS A 376 26.31 1.28 15.60
N GLY A 377 27.25 0.81 16.43
CA GLY A 377 27.15 -0.44 17.21
C GLY A 377 26.07 -0.41 18.30
N GLU A 378 24.87 0.05 17.95
CA GLU A 378 23.63 0.05 18.70
C GLU A 378 22.83 -1.22 18.38
N GLU A 379 21.92 -1.55 19.31
CA GLU A 379 21.07 -2.73 19.26
C GLU A 379 20.31 -2.80 17.93
N SER A 380 20.44 -3.93 17.25
CA SER A 380 19.66 -4.28 16.05
C SER A 380 18.16 -4.11 16.27
N LEU A 381 17.44 -3.68 15.24
CA LEU A 381 15.98 -3.59 15.25
C LEU A 381 15.27 -4.94 15.29
N ASP A 382 15.85 -5.97 14.66
CA ASP A 382 15.30 -7.33 14.64
C ASP A 382 16.41 -8.39 14.51
N GLU A 383 16.04 -9.66 14.68
CA GLU A 383 16.98 -10.78 14.52
C GLU A 383 17.61 -10.84 13.12
N VAL A 384 16.95 -10.30 12.08
CA VAL A 384 17.45 -10.32 10.70
C VAL A 384 18.68 -9.42 10.55
N GLU A 385 18.68 -8.26 11.22
CA GLU A 385 19.84 -7.36 11.27
C GLU A 385 21.08 -7.97 11.95
N TRP A 386 20.96 -9.06 12.72
CA TRP A 386 22.12 -9.76 13.26
C TRP A 386 22.86 -10.61 12.21
N TRP A 387 22.15 -11.06 11.17
CA TRP A 387 22.66 -12.04 10.21
C TRP A 387 23.16 -11.42 8.89
N ILE A 388 22.86 -10.14 8.65
CA ILE A 388 23.30 -9.34 7.49
C ILE A 388 24.50 -8.50 7.90
#